data_AF-A0A800JD56-F1
#
_entry.id   AF-A0A800JD56-F1
#
_cell.length_a   1.000
_cell.length_b   1.000
_cell.length_c   1.000
_cell.angle_alpha   90.00
_cell.angle_beta   90.00
_cell.angle_gamma   90.00
#
_symmetry.space_group_name_H-M   'P 1'
#
loop_
_entity.id
_entity.type
_entity.pdbx_description
1 polymer ?
#
loop_
_entity_poly.entity_id
_entity_poly.type
_entity_poly.pdbx_seq_one_letter_code
_entity_poly.pdbx_strand_id
1 'polypeptide(L)' 'MTITDPRLARETARVPRRSDYVKRPVLSATIHPDIKRTLVAMSERTGMSVSQVTDEVLYTGLIEMQEVDELEE' A
#
# COMPACT_ATOMS: atom_id res chain seq x y z
N MET A 1 -4.90 20.67 6.31
CA MET A 1 -3.91 19.65 6.68
C MET A 1 -2.81 19.72 5.63
N THR A 2 -1.76 20.48 5.92
CA THR A 2 -0.62 20.69 5.01
C THR A 2 0.23 19.41 5.02
N ILE A 3 0.30 18.71 3.90
CA ILE A 3 1.18 17.55 3.74
C ILE A 3 2.60 18.10 3.57
N THR A 4 3.45 17.87 4.57
CA THR A 4 4.82 18.39 4.62
C THR A 4 5.79 17.61 3.74
N ASP A 5 5.48 16.35 3.45
CA ASP A 5 6.30 15.49 2.61
C ASP A 5 5.88 15.58 1.13
N PRO A 6 6.76 16.07 0.23
CA PRO A 6 6.50 16.13 -1.19
C PRO A 6 6.19 14.77 -1.82
N ARG A 7 6.61 13.63 -1.25
CA ARG A 7 6.29 12.29 -1.76
C ARG A 7 4.85 11.86 -1.44
N LEU A 8 4.25 12.45 -0.40
CA LEU A 8 2.85 12.22 0.00
C LEU A 8 1.89 13.21 -0.67
N ALA A 9 2.42 14.24 -1.33
CA ALA A 9 1.62 15.19 -2.09
C ALA A 9 0.92 14.47 -3.26
N ARG A 10 -0.34 14.86 -3.52
CA ARG A 10 -1.24 14.14 -4.42
C ARG A 10 -0.75 14.09 -5.88
N GLU A 11 0.06 15.05 -6.27
CA GLU A 11 0.55 15.25 -7.64
C GLU A 11 1.81 14.43 -7.94
N THR A 12 2.55 14.05 -6.89
CA THR A 12 3.87 13.41 -6.94
C THR A 12 3.86 11.99 -6.36
N ALA A 13 2.84 11.63 -5.57
CA ALA A 13 2.65 10.28 -5.06
C ALA A 13 2.42 9.31 -6.23
N ARG A 14 3.33 8.34 -6.42
CA ARG A 14 3.18 7.27 -7.44
C ARG A 14 2.14 6.20 -7.08
N VAL A 15 1.33 6.42 -6.04
CA VAL A 15 0.44 5.40 -5.49
C VAL A 15 -1.02 5.68 -5.86
N PRO A 16 -1.75 4.66 -6.34
CA PRO A 16 -3.19 4.75 -6.57
C PRO A 16 -3.95 5.17 -5.30
N ARG A 17 -4.70 6.27 -5.37
CA ARG A 17 -5.62 6.72 -4.33
C ARG A 17 -6.87 5.86 -4.33
N ARG A 18 -7.67 5.96 -3.27
CA ARG A 18 -8.96 5.24 -3.13
C ARG A 18 -9.88 5.35 -4.37
N SER A 19 -9.86 6.47 -5.08
CA SER A 19 -10.60 6.70 -6.33
C SER A 19 -10.11 5.88 -7.53
N ASP A 20 -8.85 5.46 -7.50
CA ASP A 20 -8.12 4.91 -8.64
C ASP A 20 -8.29 3.38 -8.73
N TYR A 21 -8.87 2.76 -7.69
CA TYR A 21 -9.13 1.32 -7.61
C TYR A 21 -10.30 0.85 -8.50
N VAL A 22 -11.06 1.76 -9.14
CA VAL A 22 -12.25 1.41 -9.95
C VAL A 22 -11.89 0.76 -11.30
N LYS A 23 -10.66 0.93 -11.81
CA LYS A 23 -10.26 0.49 -13.16
C LYS A 23 -8.97 -0.34 -13.21
N ARG A 24 -8.55 -0.95 -12.10
CA ARG A 24 -7.29 -1.72 -12.06
C ARG A 24 -7.48 -3.18 -12.50
N PRO A 25 -6.49 -3.77 -13.21
CA PRO A 25 -6.46 -5.20 -13.45
C PRO A 25 -6.34 -5.96 -12.13
N VAL A 26 -7.11 -7.04 -11.97
CA VAL A 26 -7.02 -7.93 -10.82
C VAL A 26 -5.76 -8.78 -10.97
N LEU A 27 -4.83 -8.63 -10.02
CA LEU A 27 -3.62 -9.41 -9.94
C LEU A 27 -3.76 -10.46 -8.84
N SER A 28 -3.27 -11.67 -9.09
CA SER A 28 -3.20 -12.75 -8.10
C SER A 28 -1.78 -12.86 -7.57
N ALA A 29 -1.63 -12.91 -6.25
CA ALA A 29 -0.36 -13.17 -5.59
C ALA A 29 -0.50 -14.35 -4.63
N THR A 30 0.56 -15.16 -4.51
CA THR A 30 0.62 -16.22 -3.51
C THR A 30 1.30 -15.68 -2.26
N ILE A 31 0.61 -15.76 -1.12
CA ILE A 31 1.11 -15.28 0.17
C ILE A 31 0.89 -16.35 1.24
N HIS A 32 1.66 -16.27 2.32
CA HIS A 32 1.50 -17.16 3.47
C HIS A 32 0.08 -17.03 4.07
N PRO A 33 -0.58 -18.13 4.45
CA PRO A 33 -1.96 -18.11 4.94
C PRO A 33 -2.18 -17.20 6.15
N ASP A 34 -1.20 -17.10 7.05
CA ASP A 34 -1.31 -16.21 8.22
C ASP A 34 -1.29 -14.73 7.83
N ILE A 35 -0.48 -14.37 6.84
CA ILE A 35 -0.42 -13.00 6.31
C ILE A 35 -1.77 -12.65 5.67
N LYS A 36 -2.33 -13.58 4.88
CA LYS A 36 -3.67 -13.41 4.30
C LYS A 36 -4.72 -13.17 5.39
N ARG A 37 -4.68 -13.92 6.49
CA ARG A 37 -5.64 -13.79 7.59
C ARG A 37 -5.55 -12.42 8.26
N THR A 38 -4.33 -11.92 8.47
CA THR A 38 -4.10 -10.57 9.03
C THR A 38 -4.65 -9.49 8.11
N LEU A 39 -4.39 -9.58 6.80
CA LEU A 39 -4.87 -8.60 5.81
C LEU A 39 -6.41 -8.59 5.72
N VAL A 40 -7.05 -9.74 5.81
CA VAL A 40 -8.52 -9.85 5.87
C VAL A 40 -9.06 -9.19 7.14
N ALA A 41 -8.48 -9.47 8.31
CA ALA A 41 -8.91 -8.86 9.57
C ALA A 41 -8.74 -7.33 9.57
N MET A 42 -7.68 -6.82 8.94
CA MET A 42 -7.47 -5.38 8.74
C MET A 42 -8.51 -4.77 7.80
N SER A 43 -8.87 -5.48 6.72
CA SER A 43 -9.93 -5.07 5.78
C SER A 43 -11.28 -4.95 6.49
N GLU A 44 -11.66 -5.93 7.31
CA GLU A 44 -12.91 -5.91 8.08
C GLU A 44 -12.96 -4.74 9.08
N ARG A 45 -11.85 -4.47 9.79
CA ARG A 45 -11.77 -3.36 10.75
C ARG A 45 -11.85 -1.97 10.11
N THR A 46 -11.35 -1.84 8.88
CA THR A 46 -11.23 -0.53 8.21
C THR A 46 -12.35 -0.26 7.20
N GLY A 47 -13.09 -1.29 6.79
CA GLY A 47 -14.07 -1.20 5.70
C GLY A 47 -13.42 -1.01 4.31
N MET A 48 -12.10 -1.19 4.20
CA MET A 48 -11.37 -1.18 2.93
C MET A 48 -11.39 -2.59 2.32
N SER A 49 -11.21 -2.72 0.99
CA SER A 49 -11.04 -4.03 0.38
C SER A 49 -9.68 -4.64 0.75
N VAL A 50 -9.57 -5.97 0.70
CA VAL A 50 -8.29 -6.66 0.97
C VAL A 50 -7.18 -6.14 0.06
N SER A 51 -7.46 -5.85 -1.21
CA SER A 51 -6.48 -5.28 -2.15
C SER A 51 -6.04 -3.85 -1.78
N GLN A 52 -6.94 -3.05 -1.20
CA GLN A 52 -6.58 -1.70 -0.73
C GLN A 52 -5.66 -1.77 0.49
N VAL A 53 -6.01 -2.64 1.45
CA VAL A 53 -5.18 -2.87 2.63
C VAL A 53 -3.82 -3.45 2.24
N THR A 54 -3.77 -4.40 1.31
CA THR A 54 -2.50 -4.97 0.85
C THR A 54 -1.63 -3.90 0.21
N ASP A 55 -2.18 -3.02 -0.60
CA ASP A 55 -1.40 -1.99 -1.28
C ASP A 55 -0.86 -0.95 -0.30
N GLU A 56 -1.62 -0.57 0.74
CA GLU A 56 -1.10 0.32 1.80
C GLU A 56 0.02 -0.35 2.61
N VAL A 57 -0.17 -1.60 3.04
CA VAL A 57 0.83 -2.34 3.83
C VAL A 57 2.08 -2.67 3.01
N LEU A 58 1.92 -3.08 1.76
CA LEU A 58 3.04 -3.36 0.85
C LEU A 58 3.78 -2.06 0.49
N TYR A 59 3.08 -0.93 0.33
CA TYR A 59 3.75 0.33 0.02
C TYR A 59 4.64 0.82 1.15
N THR A 60 4.15 0.79 2.40
CA THR A 60 4.98 1.17 3.55
C THR A 60 6.19 0.24 3.67
N GLY A 61 5.99 -1.07 3.51
CA GLY A 61 7.09 -2.04 3.54
C GLY A 61 8.09 -1.86 2.38
N LEU A 62 7.63 -1.53 1.17
CA LEU A 62 8.50 -1.29 0.02
C LEU A 62 9.28 0.02 0.13
N ILE A 63 8.71 1.06 0.73
CA ILE A 63 9.45 2.30 1.04
C ILE A 63 10.54 2.00 2.05
N GLU A 64 10.19 1.37 3.17
CA GLU A 64 11.17 1.00 4.20
C GLU A 64 12.29 0.15 3.62
N MET A 65 11.99 -0.77 2.69
CA MET A 65 12.98 -1.59 1.99
C MET A 65 13.85 -0.80 1.00
N GLN A 66 13.28 0.12 0.22
CA GLN A 66 14.07 0.96 -0.70
C GLN A 66 14.94 1.99 0.05
N GLU A 67 14.49 2.46 1.21
CA GLU A 67 15.30 3.33 2.07
C GLU A 67 16.55 2.60 2.61
N VAL A 68 16.55 1.26 2.71
CA VAL A 68 17.77 0.49 3.04
C VAL A 68 18.80 0.56 1.91
N ASP A 69 18.35 0.48 0.65
CA ASP A 69 19.24 0.54 -0.52
C ASP A 69 19.77 1.98 -0.78
N GLU A 70 18.99 3.03 -0.48
CA GLU A 70 19.42 4.44 -0.63
C GLU A 70 20.44 4.88 0.45
N LEU A 71 20.59 4.14 1.55
CA LEU A 71 21.56 4.44 2.63
C LEU A 71 22.94 3.82 2.42
N GLU A 72 23.14 3.04 1.35
CA GLU A 72 24.43 2.42 0.99
C GLU A 72 25.23 3.20 -0.07
N GLU A 73 24.82 4.44 -0.42
CA GLU A 73 25.54 5.38 -1.30
C GLU A 73 26.01 6.64 -0.55
#